data_AF-A0AAU9V9V0-F1
#
_entry.id   AF-A0AAU9V9V0-F1
#
_cell.length_a   1.000
_cell.length_b   1.000
_cell.length_c   1.000
_cell.angle_alpha   90.00
_cell.angle_beta   90.00
_cell.angle_gamma   90.00
#
_symmetry.space_group_name_H-M   'P 1'
#
loop_
_entity.id
_entity.type
_entity.pdbx_description
1 polymer ?
#
loop_
_entity_poly.entity_id
_entity_poly.type
_entity_poly.pdbx_seq_one_letter_code
_entity_poly.pdbx_strand_id
1 'polypeptide(L)' 'MVTSCQECGALIDSTRHTLQECAAWRPQSYALMTVIGGDLSLSSDIRGMLDGERSLWAAASFCEEVMAIILP' A
#
# COMPACT_ATOMS: atom_id res chain seq x y z
N MET A 1 9.14 16.29 -7.95
CA MET A 1 7.84 16.52 -8.59
C MET A 1 6.86 15.64 -7.82
N VAL A 2 6.00 16.24 -7.01
CA VAL A 2 4.97 15.48 -6.30
C VAL A 2 3.81 15.36 -7.27
N THR A 3 3.46 14.13 -7.64
CA THR A 3 2.27 13.86 -8.44
C THR A 3 1.05 13.86 -7.53
N SER A 4 -0.10 14.31 -8.03
CA SER A 4 -1.36 14.16 -7.31
C SER A 4 -1.84 12.72 -7.44
N CYS A 5 -2.38 12.15 -6.35
CA CYS A 5 -2.97 10.82 -6.36
C CYS A 5 -4.16 10.82 -7.33
N GLN A 6 -4.11 9.97 -8.35
CA GLN A 6 -5.16 9.91 -9.36
C GLN A 6 -6.46 9.31 -8.80
N GLU A 7 -6.35 8.45 -7.78
CA GLU A 7 -7.49 7.73 -7.22
C GLU A 7 -8.35 8.55 -6.27
N CYS A 8 -7.75 9.54 -5.59
CA CYS A 8 -8.49 10.37 -4.63
C CYS A 8 -8.29 11.88 -4.82
N GLY A 9 -7.44 12.29 -5.76
CA GLY A 9 -7.15 13.70 -6.05
C GLY A 9 -6.23 14.38 -5.04
N ALA A 10 -5.66 13.66 -4.06
CA ALA A 10 -4.76 14.24 -3.08
C ALA A 10 -3.52 14.86 -3.76
N LEU A 11 -3.07 16.00 -3.26
CA LEU A 11 -1.91 16.74 -3.81
C LEU A 11 -0.58 15.95 -3.73
N ILE A 12 -0.51 14.93 -2.86
CA ILE A 12 0.68 14.15 -2.60
C ILE A 12 0.39 12.66 -2.82
N ASP A 13 0.92 12.12 -3.91
CA ASP A 13 0.96 10.68 -4.19
C ASP A 13 2.27 10.09 -3.66
N SER A 14 2.29 9.80 -2.37
CA SER A 14 3.43 9.16 -1.69
C SER A 14 3.08 7.73 -1.30
N THR A 15 4.07 6.88 -1.09
CA THR A 15 3.86 5.51 -0.58
C THR A 15 3.06 5.52 0.72
N ARG A 16 3.36 6.44 1.64
CA ARG A 16 2.59 6.61 2.88
C ARG A 16 1.14 6.96 2.58
N HIS A 17 0.91 7.84 1.61
CA HIS A 17 -0.43 8.20 1.19
C HIS A 17 -1.19 6.97 0.65
N THR A 18 -0.60 6.24 -0.30
CA THR A 18 -1.18 5.03 -0.89
C THR A 18 -1.48 3.94 0.14
N LEU A 19 -0.60 3.76 1.14
CA LEU A 19 -0.72 2.70 2.14
C LEU A 19 -1.60 3.06 3.35
N GLN A 20 -1.62 4.33 3.79
CA GLN A 20 -2.24 4.71 5.06
C GLN A 20 -3.36 5.74 4.94
N GLU A 21 -3.28 6.65 3.97
CA GLU A 21 -4.10 7.86 3.96
C GLU A 21 -5.17 7.84 2.86
N CYS A 22 -4.89 7.19 1.74
CA CYS A 22 -5.76 7.18 0.58
C CYS A 22 -7.02 6.35 0.84
N ALA A 23 -8.17 7.01 0.88
CA ALA A 23 -9.45 6.34 1.11
C ALA A 23 -9.82 5.37 -0.02
N ALA A 24 -9.36 5.60 -1.25
CA ALA A 24 -9.59 4.70 -2.38
C ALA A 24 -8.88 3.34 -2.20
N TRP A 25 -7.72 3.35 -1.54
CA TRP A 25 -6.92 2.15 -1.26
C TRP A 25 -7.22 1.50 0.08
N ARG A 26 -8.22 1.99 0.83
CA ARG A 26 -8.57 1.45 2.16
C ARG A 26 -8.84 -0.06 2.17
N PRO A 27 -9.60 -0.64 1.23
CA PRO A 27 -9.84 -2.07 1.21
C PRO A 27 -8.54 -2.88 1.05
N GLN A 28 -7.69 -2.49 0.10
CA GLN A 28 -6.44 -3.18 -0.23
C GLN A 28 -5.39 -3.02 0.88
N SER A 29 -5.22 -1.79 1.38
CA SER A 29 -4.29 -1.49 2.49
C SER A 29 -4.71 -2.18 3.80
N TYR A 30 -6.01 -2.26 4.09
CA TYR A 30 -6.49 -2.98 5.26
C TYR A 30 -6.23 -4.49 5.14
N ALA A 31 -6.51 -5.09 3.98
CA ALA A 31 -6.19 -6.50 3.73
C ALA A 31 -4.69 -6.78 3.96
N LEU A 32 -3.81 -5.91 3.46
CA LEU A 32 -2.37 -5.99 3.69
C LEU A 32 -2.01 -5.91 5.19
N MET A 33 -2.58 -4.96 5.93
CA MET A 33 -2.36 -4.79 7.37
C MET A 33 -2.77 -6.03 8.19
N THR A 34 -3.86 -6.71 7.81
CA THR A 34 -4.31 -7.91 8.53
C THR A 34 -3.33 -9.08 8.43
N VAL A 35 -2.52 -9.13 7.38
CA VAL A 35 -1.51 -10.18 7.17
C VAL A 35 -0.19 -9.82 7.82
N ILE A 36 0.24 -8.56 7.71
CA ILE A 36 1.54 -8.10 8.22
C ILE A 36 1.54 -7.92 9.75
N GLY A 37 0.39 -7.54 10.33
CA GLY A 37 0.25 -7.32 11.77
C GLY A 37 0.96 -6.04 12.26
N GLY A 38 0.27 -4.90 12.19
CA GLY A 38 0.79 -3.62 12.67
C GLY A 38 0.27 -2.42 11.88
N ASP A 39 0.78 -1.22 12.20
CA ASP A 39 0.59 -0.03 11.39
C ASP A 39 1.65 0.01 10.26
N LEU A 40 1.26 0.55 9.09
CA LEU A 40 2.12 0.54 7.91
C LEU A 40 3.19 1.65 7.93
N SER A 41 3.93 1.84 9.02
CA SER A 41 5.00 2.85 9.02
C SER A 41 6.12 2.45 8.04
N LEU A 42 6.63 3.39 7.25
CA LEU A 42 7.61 3.18 6.16
C LEU A 42 8.83 2.30 6.51
N SER A 43 9.21 2.22 7.79
CA SER A 43 10.32 1.38 8.28
C SER A 43 9.88 0.04 8.88
N SER A 44 8.65 -0.05 9.41
CA SER A 44 8.04 -1.31 9.85
C SER A 44 7.46 -2.10 8.68
N ASP A 45 7.02 -1.43 7.60
CA ASP A 45 6.49 -2.01 6.37
C ASP A 45 7.42 -3.03 5.76
N ILE A 46 8.63 -2.61 5.38
CA ILE A 46 9.58 -3.47 4.69
C ILE A 46 9.95 -4.66 5.58
N ARG A 47 10.05 -4.45 6.90
CA ARG A 47 10.45 -5.50 7.82
C ARG A 47 9.34 -6.52 8.08
N GLY A 48 8.09 -6.07 8.20
CA GLY A 48 6.92 -6.94 8.34
C GLY A 48 6.56 -7.68 7.04
N MET A 49 6.71 -7.03 5.89
CA MET A 49 6.56 -7.65 4.56
C MET A 49 7.58 -8.78 4.34
N LEU A 50 8.78 -8.67 4.92
CA LEU A 50 9.85 -9.67 4.79
C LEU A 50 9.89 -10.70 5.94
N ASP A 51 9.00 -10.59 6.94
CA ASP A 51 9.02 -11.46 8.13
C ASP A 51 8.46 -12.88 7.87
N GLY A 52 8.00 -13.14 6.65
CA GLY A 52 7.58 -14.46 6.22
C GLY A 52 7.01 -14.49 4.81
N GLU A 53 6.95 -15.68 4.22
CA GLU A 53 6.48 -15.89 2.85
C GLU A 53 5.05 -15.35 2.64
N ARG A 54 4.14 -15.56 3.60
CA ARG A 54 2.77 -15.02 3.52
C ARG A 54 2.72 -13.49 3.47
N SER A 55 3.54 -12.81 4.27
CA SER A 55 3.63 -11.35 4.28
C SER A 55 4.19 -10.81 2.97
N LEU A 56 5.17 -11.52 2.39
CA LEU A 56 5.75 -11.18 1.10
C LEU A 56 4.74 -11.35 -0.05
N TRP A 57 3.96 -12.42 -0.04
CA TRP A 57 2.91 -12.65 -1.03
C TRP A 57 1.78 -11.62 -0.91
N ALA A 58 1.34 -11.27 0.30
CA ALA A 58 0.32 -10.24 0.50
C ALA A 58 0.79 -8.87 0.00
N ALA A 59 2.05 -8.54 0.28
CA ALA A 59 2.71 -7.34 -0.26
C ALA A 59 2.74 -7.31 -1.79
N ALA A 60 3.14 -8.41 -2.43
CA ALA A 60 3.18 -8.50 -3.88
C ALA A 60 1.77 -8.34 -4.49
N SER A 61 0.77 -9.03 -3.93
CA SER A 61 -0.63 -8.94 -4.36
C SER A 61 -1.16 -7.51 -4.27
N PHE A 62 -0.87 -6.80 -3.18
CA PHE A 62 -1.25 -5.38 -3.05
C PHE A 62 -0.63 -4.53 -4.16
N CYS A 63 0.66 -4.69 -4.43
CA CYS A 63 1.34 -3.95 -5.49
C CYS A 63 0.75 -4.27 -6.87
N GLU A 64 0.43 -5.53 -7.14
CA GLU A 64 -0.21 -5.95 -8.40
C GLU A 64 -1.59 -5.31 -8.58
N GLU A 65 -2.43 -5.33 -7.55
CA GLU A 65 -3.76 -4.71 -7.58
C GLU A 65 -3.68 -3.19 -7.81
N VAL A 66 -2.78 -2.51 -7.10
CA VAL A 66 -2.54 -1.07 -7.27
C VAL A 66 -2.04 -0.76 -8.69
N MET A 67 -1.07 -1.53 -9.19
CA MET A 67 -0.52 -1.32 -10.52
C MET A 67 -1.53 -1.61 -11.63
N ALA A 68 -2.38 -2.62 -11.50
CA ALA A 68 -3.41 -2.97 -12.48
C ALA A 68 -4.50 -1.90 -12.63
N ILE A 69 -4.69 -1.05 -11.63
CA ILE A 69 -5.66 0.04 -11.64
C ILE A 69 -5.00 1.34 -12.13
N ILE A 70 -3.73 1.57 -11.79
CA ILE A 70 -3.00 2.79 -12.15
C ILE A 70 -2.43 2.73 -13.58
N LEU A 71 -2.02 1.55 -14.07
CA LEU A 71 -1.47 1.38 -15.42
C LEU A 71 -2.56 0.82 -16.37
N PRO A 72 -2.92 1.51 -17.47
CA PRO A 72 -3.88 1.02 -18.45
C PRO A 72 -3.34 -0.13 -19.30
#